data_AF-A0A942P7F3-F1
#
_entry.id   AF-A0A942P7F3-F1
#
_cell.length_a   1.000
_cell.length_b   1.000
_cell.length_c   1.000
_cell.angle_alpha   90.00
_cell.angle_beta   90.00
_cell.angle_gamma   90.00
#
_symmetry.space_group_name_H-M   'P 1'
#
loop_
_entity.id
_entity.type
_entity.pdbx_description
1 polymer ?
#
loop_
_entity_poly.entity_id
_entity_poly.type
_entity_poly.pdbx_seq_one_letter_code
_entity_poly.pdbx_strand_id
1 'polypeptide(L)'
;MLVSATRSAFSARFAVSSFEYFSEGFAMKRLKRRELMEPIETALGRVVIAWNDLHDSMGWIFSRLVGVDSNLGFPIWNSVIADRGQREMLRAAAWSSPVLDNRAECAEDIDWLCKQTDGLSGKRNDAIHAPYKPIYDAEGKGEVRPFYYLGNPRAIALSDKDLMEQLVWFYLSFECLHRYAEEINTALLAKDLPWPERPQMPTLGQKGTQRP
;
A
#
# COMPACT_ATOMS: atom_id res chain seq x y z
N MET A 1 34.52 54.91 -42.24
CA MET A 1 33.33 55.33 -41.47
C MET A 1 32.40 54.11 -41.35
N LEU A 2 32.55 53.25 -40.34
CA LEU A 2 31.94 53.29 -38.99
C LEU A 2 30.40 53.17 -38.98
N VAL A 3 29.86 51.99 -39.33
CA VAL A 3 28.51 51.54 -38.92
C VAL A 3 28.51 50.00 -38.80
N SER A 4 28.78 49.42 -37.63
CA SER A 4 28.42 48.01 -37.30
C SER A 4 28.87 47.62 -35.88
N ALA A 5 28.21 48.12 -34.83
CA ALA A 5 28.49 47.65 -33.47
C ALA A 5 27.34 47.82 -32.45
N THR A 6 26.07 47.83 -32.87
CA THR A 6 24.94 48.12 -31.94
C THR A 6 23.78 47.12 -31.95
N ARG A 7 23.87 45.99 -32.65
CA ARG A 7 22.80 44.95 -32.64
C ARG A 7 23.03 43.76 -31.69
N SER A 8 24.19 43.65 -31.05
CA SER A 8 24.54 42.47 -30.23
C SER A 8 23.97 42.51 -28.80
N ALA A 9 23.86 43.69 -28.18
CA ALA A 9 23.50 43.79 -26.76
C ALA A 9 21.99 43.67 -26.47
N PHE A 10 21.11 43.85 -27.46
CA PHE A 10 19.65 43.78 -27.26
C PHE A 10 19.15 42.33 -27.25
N SER A 11 19.80 41.41 -27.97
CA SER A 11 19.40 39.99 -28.04
C SER A 11 19.63 39.23 -26.73
N ALA A 12 20.73 39.51 -26.03
CA ALA A 12 21.10 38.78 -24.81
C ALA A 12 20.17 39.08 -23.62
N ARG A 13 19.63 40.31 -23.49
CA ARG A 13 18.74 40.67 -22.37
C ARG A 13 17.33 40.08 -22.50
N PHE A 14 16.80 39.89 -23.71
CA PHE A 14 15.51 39.23 -23.90
C PHE A 14 15.59 37.71 -23.68
N ALA A 15 16.69 37.08 -24.06
CA ALA A 15 16.88 35.64 -23.87
C ALA A 15 16.94 35.23 -22.39
N VAL A 16 17.61 36.02 -21.54
CA VAL A 16 17.72 35.75 -20.09
C VAL A 16 16.36 35.89 -19.40
N SER A 17 15.58 36.93 -19.72
CA SER A 17 14.25 37.14 -19.13
C SER A 17 13.25 36.03 -19.50
N SER A 18 13.27 35.54 -20.74
CA SER A 18 12.40 34.42 -21.15
C SER A 18 12.79 33.08 -20.50
N PHE A 19 14.07 32.87 -20.20
CA PHE A 19 14.55 31.65 -19.56
C PHE A 19 14.22 31.64 -18.05
N GLU A 20 14.35 32.78 -17.37
CA GLU A 20 13.97 32.92 -15.96
C GLU A 20 12.46 32.73 -15.76
N TYR A 21 11.61 33.39 -16.56
CA TYR A 21 10.16 33.18 -16.54
C TYR A 21 9.75 31.73 -16.84
N PHE A 22 10.43 31.07 -17.77
CA PHE A 22 10.18 29.66 -18.05
C PHE A 22 10.56 28.81 -16.83
N SER A 23 11.73 29.02 -16.24
CA SER A 23 12.21 28.27 -15.07
C SER A 23 11.32 28.45 -13.84
N GLU A 24 10.85 29.66 -13.53
CA GLU A 24 9.90 29.93 -12.45
C GLU A 24 8.56 29.23 -12.67
N GLY A 25 8.04 29.23 -13.92
CA GLY A 25 6.84 28.48 -14.28
C GLY A 25 6.98 26.98 -14.05
N PHE A 26 8.15 26.38 -14.32
CA PHE A 26 8.40 24.95 -14.02
C PHE A 26 8.55 24.68 -12.53
N ALA A 27 9.24 25.54 -11.79
CA ALA A 27 9.41 25.40 -10.34
C ALA A 27 8.07 25.45 -9.61
N MET A 28 7.22 26.44 -9.95
CA MET A 28 5.88 26.57 -9.37
C MET A 28 4.98 25.38 -9.73
N LYS A 29 5.06 24.85 -10.96
CA LYS A 29 4.33 23.63 -11.34
C LYS A 29 4.80 22.40 -10.55
N ARG A 30 6.09 22.29 -10.25
CA ARG A 30 6.64 21.19 -9.43
C ARG A 30 6.17 21.27 -7.98
N LEU A 31 6.17 22.47 -7.39
CA LEU A 31 5.69 22.70 -6.03
C LEU A 31 4.21 22.34 -5.89
N LYS A 32 3.34 22.90 -6.74
CA LYS A 32 1.90 22.57 -6.74
C LYS A 32 1.62 21.10 -6.98
N ARG A 33 2.41 20.45 -7.85
CA ARG A 33 2.32 18.99 -8.06
C ARG A 33 2.65 18.23 -6.78
N ARG A 34 3.72 18.61 -6.08
CA ARG A 34 4.13 17.96 -4.84
C ARG A 34 3.08 18.12 -3.74
N GLU A 35 2.55 19.32 -3.55
CA GLU A 35 1.49 19.60 -2.57
C GLU A 35 0.25 18.71 -2.78
N LEU A 36 -0.13 18.47 -4.04
CA LEU A 36 -1.27 17.59 -4.36
C LEU A 36 -0.93 16.10 -4.21
N MET A 37 0.30 15.69 -4.53
CA MET A 37 0.72 14.30 -4.52
C MET A 37 1.06 13.78 -3.12
N GLU A 38 1.59 14.64 -2.24
CA GLU A 38 2.08 14.27 -0.90
C GLU A 38 1.05 13.50 -0.04
N PRO A 39 -0.24 13.89 0.01
CA PRO A 39 -1.24 13.12 0.76
C PRO A 39 -1.42 11.69 0.23
N ILE A 40 -1.41 11.53 -1.11
CA ILE A 40 -1.57 10.22 -1.77
C ILE A 40 -0.32 9.37 -1.56
N GLU A 41 0.87 9.96 -1.71
CA GLU A 41 2.14 9.27 -1.48
C GLU A 41 2.25 8.78 -0.03
N THR A 42 1.83 9.62 0.93
CA THR A 42 1.80 9.25 2.35
C THR A 42 0.81 8.11 2.62
N ALA A 43 -0.40 8.19 2.06
CA ALA A 43 -1.42 7.15 2.23
C ALA A 43 -0.98 5.83 1.59
N LEU A 44 -0.40 5.85 0.39
CA LEU A 44 0.18 4.67 -0.25
C LEU A 44 1.31 4.07 0.57
N GLY A 45 2.20 4.90 1.13
CA GLY A 45 3.29 4.43 2.00
C GLY A 45 2.75 3.67 3.21
N ARG A 46 1.70 4.18 3.86
CA ARG A 46 1.04 3.48 4.99
C ARG A 46 0.43 2.14 4.57
N VAL A 47 -0.21 2.09 3.40
CA VAL A 47 -0.78 0.84 2.85
C VAL A 47 0.31 -0.19 2.61
N VAL A 48 1.47 0.21 2.07
CA VAL A 48 2.62 -0.68 1.84
C VAL A 48 3.18 -1.21 3.16
N ILE A 49 3.38 -0.35 4.15
CA ILE A 49 3.91 -0.74 5.46
C ILE A 49 2.97 -1.73 6.14
N ALA A 50 1.68 -1.41 6.26
CA ALA A 50 0.70 -2.30 6.89
C ALA A 50 0.56 -3.65 6.17
N TRP A 51 0.73 -3.69 4.84
CA TRP A 51 0.79 -4.94 4.08
C TRP A 51 2.01 -5.79 4.48
N ASN A 52 3.17 -5.17 4.61
CA ASN A 52 4.40 -5.85 5.00
C ASN A 52 4.30 -6.36 6.44
N ASP A 53 3.79 -5.55 7.37
CA ASP A 53 3.61 -5.93 8.77
C ASP A 53 2.65 -7.12 8.92
N LEU A 54 1.55 -7.14 8.15
CA LEU A 54 0.67 -8.31 8.05
C LEU A 54 1.44 -9.56 7.60
N HIS A 55 2.24 -9.46 6.54
CA HIS A 55 3.02 -10.58 6.01
C HIS A 55 4.15 -11.03 6.96
N ASP A 56 4.73 -10.12 7.75
CA ASP A 56 5.68 -10.44 8.81
C ASP A 56 4.99 -11.28 9.90
N SER A 57 3.86 -10.82 10.43
CA SER A 57 3.04 -11.58 11.40
C SER A 57 2.65 -12.97 10.88
N MET A 58 2.27 -13.09 9.61
CA MET A 58 1.98 -14.38 8.98
C MET A 58 3.21 -15.31 8.92
N GLY A 59 4.41 -14.77 8.73
CA GLY A 59 5.67 -15.52 8.80
C GLY A 59 5.99 -16.06 10.21
N TRP A 60 5.63 -15.30 11.26
CA TRP A 60 5.75 -15.75 12.65
C TRP A 60 4.81 -16.92 12.95
N ILE A 61 3.57 -16.87 12.45
CA ILE A 61 2.61 -17.98 12.54
C ILE A 61 3.16 -19.20 11.82
N PHE A 62 3.62 -19.04 10.57
CA PHE A 62 4.19 -20.13 9.77
C PHE A 62 5.30 -20.87 10.53
N SER A 63 6.29 -20.11 11.05
CA SER A 63 7.45 -20.67 11.76
C SER A 63 7.03 -21.54 12.94
N ARG A 64 6.03 -21.09 13.71
CA ARG A 64 5.47 -21.84 14.85
C ARG A 64 4.76 -23.12 14.42
N LEU A 65 3.92 -23.03 13.39
CA LEU A 65 3.15 -24.17 12.90
C LEU A 65 4.03 -25.30 12.38
N VAL A 66 5.13 -24.98 11.69
CA VAL A 66 6.06 -26.00 11.20
C VAL A 66 7.02 -26.51 12.30
N GLY A 67 6.96 -25.94 13.51
CA GLY A 67 7.74 -26.38 14.66
C GLY A 67 9.24 -26.09 14.55
N VAL A 68 9.64 -25.09 13.76
CA VAL A 68 11.05 -24.69 13.61
C VAL A 68 11.35 -23.42 14.38
N ASP A 69 12.61 -23.27 14.78
CA ASP A 69 13.08 -22.01 15.36
C ASP A 69 12.84 -20.84 14.39
N SER A 70 12.46 -19.69 14.94
CA SER A 70 12.10 -18.54 14.10
C SER A 70 13.27 -18.01 13.27
N ASN A 71 14.53 -18.20 13.70
CA ASN A 71 15.70 -17.84 12.91
C ASN A 71 15.85 -18.71 11.65
N LEU A 72 15.18 -19.87 11.58
CA LEU A 72 15.11 -20.72 10.40
C LEU A 72 13.80 -20.55 9.63
N GLY A 73 12.67 -20.45 10.34
CA GLY A 73 11.34 -20.34 9.73
C GLY A 73 11.15 -19.05 8.93
N PHE A 74 11.67 -17.92 9.43
CA PHE A 74 11.57 -16.63 8.73
C PHE A 74 12.32 -16.58 7.40
N PRO A 75 13.58 -17.02 7.32
CA PRO A 75 14.26 -17.12 6.03
C PRO A 75 13.54 -18.03 5.04
N ILE A 76 12.95 -19.14 5.49
CA ILE A 76 12.13 -20.02 4.63
C ILE A 76 10.92 -19.25 4.10
N TRP A 77 10.19 -18.57 4.99
CA TRP A 77 9.04 -17.71 4.62
C TRP A 77 9.43 -16.67 3.56
N ASN A 78 10.51 -15.93 3.80
CA ASN A 78 10.98 -14.86 2.93
C ASN A 78 11.67 -15.35 1.65
N SER A 79 12.03 -16.64 1.56
CA SER A 79 12.58 -17.22 0.34
C SER A 79 11.53 -17.34 -0.78
N VAL A 80 10.24 -17.34 -0.43
CA VAL A 80 9.14 -17.36 -1.39
C VAL A 80 8.85 -15.93 -1.86
N ILE A 81 9.25 -15.62 -3.08
CA ILE A 81 9.16 -14.26 -3.67
C ILE A 81 7.71 -13.76 -3.79
N ALA A 82 6.77 -14.66 -4.05
CA ALA A 82 5.38 -14.28 -4.28
C ALA A 82 4.57 -14.36 -2.98
N ASP A 83 4.00 -13.23 -2.55
CA ASP A 83 3.08 -13.14 -1.40
C ASP A 83 1.97 -14.20 -1.42
N ARG A 84 1.45 -14.52 -2.62
CA ARG A 84 0.46 -15.60 -2.77
C ARG A 84 1.04 -16.95 -2.38
N GLY A 85 2.25 -17.28 -2.84
CA GLY A 85 2.94 -18.52 -2.51
C GLY A 85 3.21 -18.65 -1.01
N GLN A 86 3.59 -17.55 -0.35
CA GLN A 86 3.72 -17.49 1.11
C GLN A 86 2.40 -17.88 1.80
N ARG A 87 1.27 -17.29 1.38
CA ARG A 87 -0.05 -17.62 1.97
C ARG A 87 -0.48 -19.06 1.71
N GLU A 88 -0.21 -19.62 0.52
CA GLU A 88 -0.47 -21.05 0.28
C GLU A 88 0.39 -21.95 1.18
N MET A 89 1.65 -21.58 1.40
CA MET A 89 2.54 -22.30 2.31
C MET A 89 2.05 -22.23 3.76
N LEU A 90 1.53 -21.07 4.21
CA LEU A 90 0.92 -20.95 5.55
C LEU A 90 -0.33 -21.82 5.68
N ARG A 91 -1.22 -21.84 4.68
CA ARG A 91 -2.41 -22.72 4.69
C ARG A 91 -2.00 -24.18 4.81
N ALA A 92 -1.05 -24.62 3.99
CA ALA A 92 -0.56 -26.01 4.04
C ALA A 92 0.03 -26.36 5.41
N ALA A 93 0.81 -25.44 6.00
CA ALA A 93 1.35 -25.60 7.35
C ALA A 93 0.23 -25.70 8.39
N ALA A 94 -0.79 -24.84 8.34
CA ALA A 94 -1.91 -24.86 9.29
C ALA A 94 -2.65 -26.20 9.29
N TRP A 95 -2.97 -26.73 8.11
CA TRP A 95 -3.70 -28.00 7.97
C TRP A 95 -2.87 -29.25 8.28
N SER A 96 -1.55 -29.14 8.29
CA SER A 96 -0.63 -30.26 8.53
C SER A 96 0.09 -30.17 9.88
N SER A 97 -0.17 -29.13 10.66
CA SER A 97 0.62 -28.84 11.86
C SER A 97 0.17 -29.71 13.04
N PRO A 98 1.07 -30.50 13.65
CA PRO A 98 0.76 -31.20 14.90
C PRO A 98 0.58 -30.24 16.08
N VAL A 99 1.01 -28.98 15.96
CA VAL A 99 0.78 -27.95 16.99
C VAL A 99 -0.72 -27.68 17.17
N LEU A 100 -1.50 -27.89 16.11
CA LEU A 100 -2.94 -27.72 16.10
C LEU A 100 -3.72 -29.03 16.30
N ASP A 101 -3.08 -30.13 16.73
CA ASP A 101 -3.76 -31.41 16.91
C ASP A 101 -4.99 -31.26 17.84
N ASN A 102 -6.15 -31.66 17.33
CA ASN A 102 -7.50 -31.49 17.91
C ASN A 102 -8.10 -30.06 17.86
N ARG A 103 -7.56 -29.16 17.03
CA ARG A 103 -8.08 -27.80 16.83
C ARG A 103 -8.30 -27.47 15.35
N ALA A 104 -9.18 -28.22 14.68
CA ALA A 104 -9.54 -27.97 13.28
C ALA A 104 -10.03 -26.53 13.05
N GLU A 105 -10.76 -25.97 14.01
CA GLU A 105 -11.26 -24.58 14.01
C GLU A 105 -10.11 -23.56 13.90
N CYS A 106 -8.96 -23.82 14.53
CA CYS A 106 -7.79 -22.94 14.44
C CYS A 106 -7.17 -22.93 13.03
N ALA A 107 -7.14 -24.07 12.36
CA ALA A 107 -6.66 -24.14 10.97
C ALA A 107 -7.61 -23.40 10.02
N GLU A 108 -8.93 -23.49 10.24
CA GLU A 108 -9.94 -22.74 9.49
C GLU A 108 -9.79 -21.24 9.66
N ASP A 109 -9.45 -20.76 10.86
CA ASP A 109 -9.22 -19.35 11.15
C ASP A 109 -7.97 -18.79 10.45
N ILE A 110 -6.89 -19.57 10.39
CA ILE A 110 -5.69 -19.19 9.63
C ILE A 110 -5.99 -19.19 8.12
N ASP A 111 -6.75 -20.17 7.63
CA ASP A 111 -7.20 -20.16 6.24
C ASP A 111 -8.12 -18.96 5.92
N TRP A 112 -9.00 -18.61 6.86
CA TRP A 112 -9.83 -17.41 6.77
C TRP A 112 -8.97 -16.14 6.66
N LEU A 113 -7.95 -15.98 7.51
CA LEU A 113 -6.99 -14.88 7.44
C LEU A 113 -6.33 -14.82 6.05
N CYS A 114 -5.81 -15.94 5.55
CA CYS A 114 -5.21 -16.02 4.22
C CYS A 114 -6.18 -15.62 3.10
N LYS A 115 -7.44 -16.05 3.18
CA LYS A 115 -8.51 -15.71 2.21
C LYS A 115 -8.86 -14.23 2.23
N GLN A 116 -8.94 -13.60 3.41
CA GLN A 116 -9.15 -12.15 3.50
C GLN A 116 -8.00 -11.38 2.86
N THR A 117 -6.76 -11.78 3.16
CA THR A 117 -5.55 -11.17 2.57
C THR A 117 -5.51 -11.35 1.05
N ASP A 118 -5.90 -12.52 0.53
CA ASP A 118 -6.04 -12.73 -0.93
C ASP A 118 -7.06 -11.77 -1.55
N GLY A 119 -8.22 -11.60 -0.94
CA GLY A 119 -9.28 -10.70 -1.42
C GLY A 119 -8.88 -9.22 -1.49
N LEU A 120 -7.87 -8.81 -0.71
CA LEU A 120 -7.33 -7.45 -0.70
C LEU A 120 -6.12 -7.29 -1.63
N SER A 121 -5.38 -8.36 -1.93
CA SER A 121 -4.12 -8.32 -2.69
C SER A 121 -4.25 -7.66 -4.07
N GLY A 122 -5.29 -8.01 -4.84
CA GLY A 122 -5.55 -7.43 -6.15
C GLY A 122 -5.83 -5.93 -6.07
N LYS A 123 -6.69 -5.53 -5.13
CA LYS A 123 -7.08 -4.12 -4.94
C LYS A 123 -5.88 -3.26 -4.49
N ARG A 124 -5.02 -3.80 -3.63
CA ARG A 124 -3.75 -3.17 -3.24
C ARG A 124 -2.80 -3.00 -4.41
N ASN A 125 -2.67 -4.04 -5.26
CA ASN A 125 -1.85 -3.95 -6.46
C ASN A 125 -2.37 -2.89 -7.43
N ASP A 126 -3.69 -2.74 -7.54
CA ASP A 126 -4.28 -1.65 -8.33
C ASP A 126 -3.85 -0.30 -7.78
N ALA A 127 -3.99 -0.08 -6.47
CA ALA A 127 -3.62 1.16 -5.81
C ALA A 127 -2.11 1.49 -5.91
N ILE A 128 -1.21 0.55 -5.69
CA ILE A 128 0.23 0.83 -5.69
C ILE A 128 0.77 1.06 -7.10
N HIS A 129 0.26 0.32 -8.09
CA HIS A 129 0.84 0.31 -9.42
C HIS A 129 0.05 1.11 -10.46
N ALA A 130 -1.07 1.74 -10.08
CA ALA A 130 -1.75 2.68 -10.95
C ALA A 130 -0.91 3.95 -11.15
N PRO A 131 -0.81 4.49 -12.37
CA PRO A 131 -0.27 5.83 -12.58
C PRO A 131 -1.23 6.88 -12.02
N TYR A 132 -0.71 7.91 -11.34
CA TYR A 132 -1.48 9.03 -10.81
C TYR A 132 -1.07 10.35 -11.44
N LYS A 133 -2.02 11.26 -11.64
CA LYS A 133 -1.75 12.63 -12.11
C LYS A 133 -2.62 13.66 -11.39
N PRO A 134 -2.05 14.85 -11.08
CA PRO A 134 -2.86 16.02 -10.76
C PRO A 134 -3.72 16.42 -11.97
N ILE A 135 -4.99 16.66 -11.72
CA ILE A 135 -5.95 17.24 -12.65
C ILE A 135 -6.46 18.52 -12.00
N TYR A 136 -6.62 19.57 -12.80
CA TYR A 136 -7.11 20.87 -12.35
C TYR A 136 -8.44 21.17 -13.04
N ASP A 137 -9.40 21.69 -12.31
CA ASP A 137 -10.64 22.20 -12.88
C ASP A 137 -10.44 23.60 -13.51
N ALA A 138 -11.52 24.18 -14.04
CA ALA A 138 -11.51 25.50 -14.66
C ALA A 138 -11.19 26.64 -13.67
N GLU A 139 -11.38 26.40 -12.37
CA GLU A 139 -11.09 27.34 -11.28
C GLU A 139 -9.64 27.21 -10.78
N GLY A 140 -8.90 26.23 -11.31
CA GLY A 140 -7.51 25.94 -10.93
C GLY A 140 -7.39 25.13 -9.63
N LYS A 141 -8.50 24.57 -9.11
CA LYS A 141 -8.46 23.64 -7.98
C LYS A 141 -7.96 22.30 -8.48
N GLY A 142 -6.89 21.80 -7.85
CA GLY A 142 -6.25 20.56 -8.21
C GLY A 142 -6.72 19.38 -7.35
N GLU A 143 -6.79 18.20 -7.95
CA GLU A 143 -6.95 16.92 -7.28
C GLU A 143 -6.08 15.86 -7.95
N VAL A 144 -5.72 14.79 -7.24
CA VAL A 144 -4.99 13.67 -7.83
C VAL A 144 -5.97 12.58 -8.23
N ARG A 145 -5.88 12.13 -9.49
CA ARG A 145 -6.69 11.00 -9.99
C ARG A 145 -5.84 9.91 -10.63
N PRO A 146 -6.33 8.66 -10.66
CA PRO A 146 -5.76 7.61 -11.49
C PRO A 146 -5.75 8.02 -12.97
N PHE A 147 -4.63 7.83 -13.65
CA PHE A 147 -4.47 8.19 -15.06
C PHE A 147 -4.87 7.04 -15.98
N TYR A 148 -6.17 6.87 -16.18
CA TYR A 148 -6.76 5.74 -16.91
C TYR A 148 -6.89 5.96 -18.43
N TYR A 149 -6.71 7.18 -18.94
CA TYR A 149 -6.95 7.53 -20.36
C TYR A 149 -6.10 6.74 -21.38
N LEU A 150 -5.00 6.12 -20.96
CA LEU A 150 -4.18 5.25 -21.80
C LEU A 150 -4.50 3.76 -21.66
N GLY A 151 -5.65 3.41 -21.08
CA GLY A 151 -6.10 2.03 -20.97
C GLY A 151 -5.38 1.21 -19.89
N ASN A 152 -4.74 1.86 -18.89
CA ASN A 152 -4.11 1.13 -17.80
C ASN A 152 -5.19 0.45 -16.93
N PRO A 153 -5.23 -0.90 -16.84
CA PRO A 153 -6.34 -1.61 -16.21
C PRO A 153 -6.47 -1.29 -14.71
N ARG A 154 -5.35 -1.05 -14.02
CA ARG A 154 -5.32 -0.72 -12.59
C ARG A 154 -5.88 0.68 -12.32
N ALA A 155 -5.51 1.64 -13.16
CA ALA A 155 -6.08 2.99 -13.08
C ALA A 155 -7.58 2.99 -13.42
N ILE A 156 -8.02 2.17 -14.38
CA ILE A 156 -9.45 2.00 -14.70
C ILE A 156 -10.21 1.46 -13.49
N ALA A 157 -9.67 0.45 -12.80
CA ALA A 157 -10.27 -0.14 -11.61
C ALA A 157 -10.43 0.83 -10.41
N LEU A 158 -9.80 2.01 -10.49
CA LEU A 158 -9.87 3.08 -9.48
C LEU A 158 -10.60 4.34 -9.99
N SER A 159 -10.99 4.39 -11.26
CA SER A 159 -11.41 5.62 -11.95
C SER A 159 -12.70 6.24 -11.41
N ASP A 160 -13.56 5.43 -10.80
CA ASP A 160 -14.88 5.79 -10.26
C ASP A 160 -14.90 5.83 -8.73
N LYS A 161 -13.74 5.72 -8.07
CA LYS A 161 -13.63 5.61 -6.61
C LYS A 161 -13.05 6.89 -6.00
N ASP A 162 -13.46 7.19 -4.77
CA ASP A 162 -12.73 8.13 -3.93
C ASP A 162 -11.40 7.49 -3.51
N LEU A 163 -10.31 7.98 -4.11
CA LEU A 163 -8.98 7.40 -3.93
C LEU A 163 -8.52 7.45 -2.47
N MET A 164 -8.79 8.55 -1.74
CA MET A 164 -8.36 8.67 -0.35
C MET A 164 -9.13 7.73 0.56
N GLU A 165 -10.45 7.61 0.38
CA GLU A 165 -11.26 6.66 1.15
C GLU A 165 -10.83 5.21 0.90
N GLN A 166 -10.47 4.86 -0.34
CA GLN A 166 -9.95 3.53 -0.67
C GLN A 166 -8.63 3.25 0.04
N LEU A 167 -7.67 4.19 0.00
CA LEU A 167 -6.36 4.01 0.63
C LEU A 167 -6.47 3.89 2.15
N VAL A 168 -7.34 4.70 2.78
CA VAL A 168 -7.62 4.59 4.22
C VAL A 168 -8.26 3.23 4.54
N TRP A 169 -9.22 2.78 3.74
CA TRP A 169 -9.86 1.48 3.93
C TRP A 169 -8.87 0.31 3.79
N PHE A 170 -7.96 0.35 2.81
CA PHE A 170 -6.90 -0.66 2.68
C PHE A 170 -6.01 -0.70 3.92
N TYR A 171 -5.51 0.46 4.36
CA TYR A 171 -4.68 0.57 5.55
C TYR A 171 -5.37 -0.04 6.78
N LEU A 172 -6.60 0.39 7.07
CA LEU A 172 -7.36 -0.12 8.22
C LEU A 172 -7.66 -1.62 8.11
N SER A 173 -7.88 -2.13 6.89
CA SER A 173 -8.13 -3.55 6.68
C SER A 173 -6.88 -4.38 6.94
N PHE A 174 -5.70 -3.91 6.49
CA PHE A 174 -4.43 -4.58 6.76
C PHE A 174 -4.06 -4.54 8.25
N GLU A 175 -4.23 -3.40 8.91
CA GLU A 175 -4.03 -3.28 10.36
C GLU A 175 -4.97 -4.19 11.18
N CYS A 176 -6.20 -4.37 10.71
CA CYS A 176 -7.16 -5.27 11.34
C CYS A 176 -6.69 -6.73 11.25
N LEU A 177 -6.27 -7.16 10.05
CA LEU A 177 -5.76 -8.51 9.83
C LEU A 177 -4.40 -8.74 10.51
N HIS A 178 -3.53 -7.72 10.56
CA HIS A 178 -2.22 -7.79 11.20
C HIS A 178 -2.38 -8.05 12.70
N ARG A 179 -3.23 -7.29 13.39
CA ARG A 179 -3.52 -7.51 14.82
C ARG A 179 -4.09 -8.89 15.10
N TYR A 180 -5.03 -9.35 14.26
CA TYR A 180 -5.55 -10.71 14.40
C TYR A 180 -4.46 -11.77 14.19
N ALA A 181 -3.54 -11.56 13.25
CA ALA A 181 -2.40 -12.44 13.06
C ALA A 181 -1.45 -12.44 14.27
N GLU A 182 -1.20 -11.29 14.90
CA GLU A 182 -0.42 -11.20 16.14
C GLU A 182 -1.09 -11.92 17.32
N GLU A 183 -2.42 -11.82 17.44
CA GLU A 183 -3.19 -12.53 18.46
C GLU A 183 -3.12 -14.05 18.25
N ILE A 184 -3.26 -14.53 17.00
CA ILE A 184 -3.06 -15.95 16.66
C ILE A 184 -1.64 -16.38 17.05
N ASN A 185 -0.65 -15.59 16.66
CA ASN A 185 0.75 -15.87 16.94
C ASN A 185 1.05 -15.97 18.45
N THR A 186 0.38 -15.13 19.24
CA THR A 186 0.47 -15.10 20.70
C THR A 186 -0.20 -16.34 21.31
N ALA A 187 -1.40 -16.72 20.85
CA ALA A 187 -2.08 -17.93 21.30
C ALA A 187 -1.33 -19.23 20.93
N LEU A 188 -0.60 -19.23 19.81
CA LEU A 188 0.30 -20.33 19.45
C LEU A 188 1.52 -20.43 20.38
N LEU A 189 2.00 -19.30 20.92
CA LEU A 189 3.15 -19.27 21.83
C LEU A 189 2.76 -19.71 23.24
N ALA A 190 1.61 -19.28 23.74
CA ALA A 190 1.13 -19.54 25.09
C ALA A 190 -0.17 -20.36 25.04
N LYS A 191 -0.04 -21.68 25.24
CA LYS A 191 -1.12 -22.67 25.07
C LYS A 191 -2.35 -22.46 25.97
N ASP A 192 -2.16 -21.71 27.05
CA ASP A 192 -3.17 -21.34 28.04
C ASP A 192 -3.99 -20.11 27.63
N LEU A 193 -3.53 -19.34 26.65
CA LEU A 193 -4.31 -18.23 26.12
C LEU A 193 -5.46 -18.74 25.25
N PRO A 194 -6.63 -18.07 25.32
CA PRO A 194 -7.74 -18.38 24.43
C PRO A 194 -7.35 -18.09 22.99
N TRP A 195 -7.92 -18.87 22.06
CA TRP A 195 -7.82 -18.59 20.65
C TRP A 195 -8.62 -17.32 20.31
N PRO A 196 -8.09 -16.38 19.50
CA PRO A 196 -8.76 -15.12 19.22
C PRO A 196 -9.98 -15.30 18.32
N GLU A 197 -11.01 -14.50 18.56
CA GLU A 197 -12.18 -14.42 17.67
C GLU A 197 -11.83 -13.67 16.38
N ARG A 198 -12.45 -14.06 15.27
CA ARG A 198 -12.27 -13.35 13.98
C ARG A 198 -12.71 -11.89 14.13
N PRO A 199 -11.91 -10.92 13.68
CA PRO A 199 -12.27 -9.52 13.80
C PRO A 199 -13.36 -9.15 12.79
N GLN A 200 -14.13 -8.12 13.11
CA GLN A 200 -14.99 -7.47 12.14
C GLN A 200 -14.16 -6.61 11.18
N MET A 201 -14.24 -6.90 9.88
CA MET A 201 -13.51 -6.14 8.87
C MET A 201 -14.08 -4.72 8.74
N PRO A 202 -13.22 -3.69 8.52
CA PRO A 202 -13.67 -2.33 8.24
C PRO A 202 -14.55 -2.29 6.98
N THR A 203 -15.61 -1.48 6.99
CA THR A 203 -16.41 -1.22 5.77
C THR A 203 -15.95 0.05 5.10
N LEU A 204 -15.96 0.07 3.77
CA LEU A 204 -15.64 1.27 2.99
C LEU A 204 -16.59 2.43 3.38
N GLY A 205 -16.05 3.64 3.54
CA GLY A 205 -16.81 4.82 3.95
C GLY A 205 -17.04 4.96 5.46
N GLN A 206 -16.59 4.01 6.29
CA GLN A 206 -16.51 4.25 7.73
C GLN A 206 -15.40 5.29 7.98
N LYS A 207 -15.80 6.53 8.30
CA LYS A 207 -14.90 7.49 8.94
C LYS A 207 -14.57 6.91 10.31
N GLY A 208 -13.39 6.30 10.43
CA GLY A 208 -12.97 5.64 11.66
C GLY A 208 -13.20 6.57 12.85
N THR A 209 -14.07 6.18 13.77
CA THR A 209 -14.04 6.69 15.15
C THR A 209 -12.83 6.09 15.83
N GLN A 210 -11.62 6.41 15.36
CA GLN A 210 -10.41 6.07 16.09
C GLN A 210 -10.40 6.96 17.34
N ARG A 211 -10.48 6.33 18.52
CA ARG A 211 -10.00 6.97 19.74
C ARG A 211 -8.48 7.15 19.59
N PRO A 212 -7.94 8.31 19.99
CA PRO A 212 -6.51 8.61 19.89
C PRO A 212 -5.66 7.63 20.68
#